data_AF-A0A958FB03-F1
#
_entry.id   AF-A0A958FB03-F1
#
_cell.length_a   1.000
_cell.length_b   1.000
_cell.length_c   1.000
_cell.angle_alpha   90.00
_cell.angle_beta   90.00
_cell.angle_gamma   90.00
#
_symmetry.space_group_name_H-M   'P 1'
#
loop_
_entity.id
_entity.type
_entity.pdbx_description
1 polymer ?
#
loop_
_entity_poly.entity_id
_entity_poly.type
_entity_poly.pdbx_seq_one_letter_code
_entity_poly.pdbx_strand_id
1 'polypeptide(L)'
;MQGPHQGQPVMHAGAPLDKARAAMIMIHGRGADARDILSLLPELNCTDVACLAPNAAGNTWYPYSFLAPLERNEPGISSGLQVIDD
;
A
#
# COMPACT_ATOMS: atom_id res chain seq x y z
N MET A 1 1.90 17.29 -2.60
CA MET A 1 3.18 17.56 -1.90
C MET A 1 4.08 16.34 -2.14
N GLN A 2 5.37 16.48 -2.45
CA GLN A 2 6.24 15.31 -2.63
C GLN A 2 6.79 14.87 -1.27
N GLY A 3 6.31 13.74 -0.76
CA GLY A 3 6.81 13.06 0.44
C GLY A 3 7.59 11.79 0.08
N PRO A 4 8.06 11.04 1.08
CA PRO A 4 8.92 9.86 0.88
C PRO A 4 8.32 8.75 0.01
N HIS A 5 6.99 8.61 -0.03
CA HIS A 5 6.33 7.48 -0.70
C HIS A 5 5.78 7.81 -2.09
N GLN A 6 5.73 9.09 -2.47
CA GLN A 6 5.32 9.50 -3.81
C GLN A 6 6.29 8.93 -4.86
N GLY A 7 5.75 8.48 -6.00
CA GLY A 7 6.53 7.92 -7.12
C GLY A 7 7.04 6.49 -6.89
N GLN A 8 6.74 5.87 -5.76
CA GLN A 8 6.96 4.44 -5.57
C GLN A 8 5.98 3.61 -6.42
N PRO A 9 6.35 2.39 -6.82
CA PRO A 9 5.49 1.57 -7.67
C PRO A 9 4.19 1.19 -6.98
N VAL A 10 3.11 1.18 -7.75
CA VAL A 10 1.83 0.55 -7.39
C VAL A 10 1.72 -0.72 -8.21
N MET A 11 1.67 -1.87 -7.54
CA MET A 11 1.49 -3.16 -8.20
C MET A 11 0.01 -3.46 -8.37
N HIS A 12 -0.33 -4.11 -9.48
CA HIS A 12 -1.69 -4.53 -9.80
C HIS A 12 -1.78 -6.05 -9.87
N ALA A 13 -2.88 -6.60 -9.36
CA ALA A 13 -3.23 -8.02 -9.47
C ALA A 13 -4.75 -8.20 -9.54
N GLY A 14 -5.19 -9.45 -9.74
CA GLY A 14 -6.62 -9.77 -9.85
C GLY A 14 -7.22 -9.35 -11.18
N ALA A 15 -8.49 -8.96 -11.16
CA ALA A 15 -9.21 -8.56 -12.37
C ALA A 15 -8.69 -7.21 -12.92
N PRO A 16 -8.70 -7.01 -14.25
CA PRO A 16 -8.45 -5.69 -14.84
C PRO A 16 -9.43 -4.64 -14.29
N LEU A 17 -8.94 -3.43 -13.99
CA LEU A 17 -9.73 -2.36 -13.36
C LEU A 17 -11.02 -2.01 -14.11
N ASP A 18 -10.99 -2.03 -15.44
CA ASP A 18 -12.13 -1.74 -16.33
C ASP A 18 -13.19 -2.86 -16.34
N LYS A 19 -12.90 -4.02 -15.74
CA LYS A 19 -13.75 -5.20 -15.69
C LYS A 19 -14.07 -5.66 -14.27
N ALA A 20 -13.41 -5.10 -13.27
CA ALA A 20 -13.54 -5.52 -11.89
C ALA A 20 -14.87 -5.05 -11.28
N ARG A 21 -15.46 -5.89 -10.42
CA ARG A 21 -16.64 -5.54 -9.60
C ARG A 21 -16.31 -4.47 -8.57
N ALA A 22 -15.10 -4.53 -8.04
CA ALA A 22 -14.61 -3.67 -6.98
C ALA A 22 -13.08 -3.54 -7.07
N ALA A 23 -12.53 -2.59 -6.31
CA ALA A 23 -11.09 -2.45 -6.10
C ALA A 23 -10.74 -2.69 -4.62
N MET A 24 -9.57 -3.25 -4.37
CA MET A 24 -9.00 -3.43 -3.04
C MET A 24 -7.59 -2.85 -3.02
N ILE A 25 -7.36 -1.88 -2.12
CA ILE A 25 -6.01 -1.36 -1.86
C ILE A 25 -5.40 -2.21 -0.74
N MET A 26 -4.33 -2.92 -1.07
CA MET A 26 -3.63 -3.84 -0.18
C MET A 26 -2.34 -3.19 0.33
N ILE A 27 -2.29 -2.91 1.64
CA ILE A 27 -1.17 -2.19 2.27
C ILE A 27 -0.28 -3.19 3.02
N HIS A 28 1.00 -3.25 2.63
CA HIS A 28 1.96 -4.15 3.26
C HIS A 28 2.42 -3.66 4.65
N GLY A 29 2.91 -4.59 5.46
CA GLY A 29 3.49 -4.30 6.78
C GLY A 29 4.94 -3.82 6.73
N ARG A 30 5.51 -3.51 7.91
CA ARG A 30 6.91 -3.07 8.04
C ARG A 30 7.88 -4.16 7.58
N GLY A 31 8.84 -3.78 6.74
CA GLY A 31 9.88 -4.66 6.21
C GLY A 31 9.45 -5.50 4.99
N ALA A 32 8.16 -5.52 4.70
CA ALA A 32 7.58 -6.18 3.53
C ALA A 32 7.50 -5.24 2.31
N ASP A 33 7.05 -5.76 1.18
CA ASP A 33 6.80 -5.00 -0.05
C ASP A 33 5.40 -5.27 -0.66
N ALA A 34 5.09 -4.60 -1.77
CA ALA A 34 3.83 -4.75 -2.48
C ALA A 34 3.55 -6.19 -2.98
N ARG A 35 4.57 -6.99 -3.29
CA ARG A 35 4.39 -8.39 -3.71
C ARG A 35 4.01 -9.27 -2.53
N ASP A 36 4.64 -9.03 -1.38
CA ASP A 36 4.35 -9.79 -0.15
C ASP A 36 2.87 -9.70 0.23
N ILE A 37 2.28 -8.50 0.20
CA ILE A 37 0.85 -8.36 0.53
C ILE A 37 -0.06 -8.94 -0.57
N LEU A 38 0.31 -8.82 -1.84
CA LEU A 38 -0.43 -9.43 -2.95
C LEU A 38 -0.37 -10.96 -2.93
N SER A 39 0.61 -11.56 -2.25
CA SER A 39 0.69 -13.03 -2.11
C SER A 39 -0.52 -13.64 -1.37
N LEU A 40 -1.30 -12.81 -0.67
CA LEU A 40 -2.54 -13.24 0.01
C LEU A 40 -3.74 -13.38 -0.92
N LEU A 41 -3.68 -12.88 -2.16
CA LEU A 41 -4.81 -12.94 -3.11
C LEU A 41 -5.44 -14.33 -3.28
N PRO A 42 -4.67 -15.43 -3.42
CA PRO A 42 -5.23 -16.77 -3.55
C PRO A 42 -6.13 -17.17 -2.38
N GLU A 43 -5.83 -16.71 -1.16
CA GLU A 43 -6.58 -17.03 0.06
C GLU A 43 -7.87 -16.20 0.20
N LEU A 44 -7.93 -15.03 -0.45
CA LEU A 44 -9.11 -14.14 -0.42
C LEU A 44 -10.22 -14.57 -1.37
N ASN A 45 -9.91 -15.47 -2.32
CA ASN A 45 -10.85 -15.99 -3.32
C ASN A 45 -11.68 -14.89 -4.04
N CYS A 46 -11.04 -13.76 -4.34
CA CYS A 46 -11.68 -12.57 -4.92
C CYS A 46 -11.27 -12.35 -6.38
N THR A 47 -11.61 -13.30 -7.25
CA THR A 47 -11.17 -13.31 -8.66
C THR A 47 -11.76 -12.20 -9.53
N ASP A 48 -12.81 -11.52 -9.06
CA ASP A 48 -13.51 -10.44 -9.75
C ASP A 48 -13.18 -9.03 -9.19
N VAL A 49 -12.15 -8.95 -8.33
CA VAL A 49 -11.67 -7.71 -7.71
C VAL A 49 -10.32 -7.30 -8.31
N ALA A 50 -10.16 -6.01 -8.59
CA ALA A 50 -8.85 -5.43 -8.91
C ALA A 50 -8.10 -5.13 -7.61
N CYS A 51 -6.92 -5.71 -7.44
CA CYS A 51 -6.08 -5.45 -6.27
C CYS A 51 -4.94 -4.51 -6.66
N LEU A 52 -4.77 -3.43 -5.89
CA LEU A 52 -3.67 -2.50 -6.02
C LEU A 52 -2.84 -2.53 -4.74
N ALA A 53 -1.52 -2.59 -4.85
CA ALA A 53 -0.62 -2.57 -3.71
C ALA A 53 0.47 -1.50 -3.92
N PRO A 54 0.33 -0.33 -3.29
CA PRO A 54 1.38 0.67 -3.24
C PRO A 54 2.58 0.16 -2.43
N ASN A 55 3.80 0.51 -2.86
CA ASN A 55 5.02 0.17 -2.14
C ASN A 55 5.52 1.35 -1.30
N ALA A 56 5.88 1.12 -0.04
CA ALA A 56 6.53 2.13 0.78
C ALA A 56 8.01 2.28 0.40
N ALA A 57 8.50 3.51 0.34
CA ALA A 57 9.94 3.76 0.23
C ALA A 57 10.69 3.15 1.42
N GLY A 58 11.75 2.39 1.14
CA GLY A 58 12.52 1.69 2.18
C GLY A 58 11.72 0.60 2.91
N ASN A 59 10.65 0.08 2.31
CA ASN A 59 9.80 -0.99 2.85
C ASN A 59 9.21 -0.64 4.23
N THR A 60 9.02 0.64 4.53
CA THR A 60 8.44 1.10 5.78
C THR A 60 7.65 2.39 5.58
N TRP A 61 6.38 2.40 5.99
CA TRP A 61 5.51 3.59 5.92
C TRP A 61 5.92 4.68 6.92
N TYR A 62 6.51 4.29 8.05
CA TYR A 62 7.02 5.23 9.05
C TYR A 62 8.07 4.56 9.94
N PRO A 63 9.07 5.29 10.47
CA PRO A 63 10.28 4.69 11.03
C PRO A 63 10.13 4.11 12.45
N TYR A 64 9.20 4.59 13.27
CA TYR A 64 9.06 4.18 14.67
C TYR A 64 7.80 3.34 14.92
N SER A 65 7.61 2.88 16.16
CA SER A 65 6.40 2.16 16.59
C SER A 65 5.13 2.97 16.30
N PHE A 66 4.02 2.28 16.02
CA PHE A 66 2.70 2.91 15.89
C PHE A 66 2.20 3.52 17.22
N LEU A 67 2.81 3.12 18.35
CA LEU A 67 2.56 3.69 19.68
C LEU A 67 3.45 4.90 20.01
N ALA A 68 4.42 5.25 19.15
CA ALA A 68 5.22 6.46 19.33
C ALA A 68 4.37 7.71 19.03
N PRO A 69 4.74 8.90 19.55
CA PRO A 69 4.12 10.16 19.14
C PRO A 69 4.10 10.31 17.62
N LEU A 70 2.95 10.72 17.08
CA LEU A 70 2.67 10.73 15.64
C LEU A 70 3.69 11.56 14.86
N GLU A 71 4.12 12.68 15.44
CA GLU A 71 5.06 13.64 14.85
C GLU A 71 6.41 13.00 14.54
N ARG A 72 6.82 11.96 15.29
CA ARG A 72 8.06 11.23 15.04
C ARG A 72 7.97 10.34 13.80
N ASN A 73 6.77 9.97 13.39
CA ASN A 73 6.51 9.14 12.23
C ASN A 73 6.18 9.96 10.98
N GLU A 74 6.05 11.28 11.11
CA GLU A 74 5.99 12.19 9.96
C GLU A 74 7.37 12.41 9.32
N PRO A 75 7.46 12.62 8.00
CA PRO A 75 6.36 12.74 7.03
C PRO A 75 5.85 11.39 6.48
N GLY A 76 6.29 10.26 7.03
CA GLY A 76 5.94 8.93 6.51
C GLY A 76 4.43 8.66 6.53
N ILE A 77 3.76 9.00 7.64
CA ILE A 77 2.30 8.84 7.76
C ILE A 77 1.56 9.69 6.73
N SER A 78 1.76 11.01 6.72
CA SER A 78 1.06 11.91 5.78
C SER A 78 1.36 11.54 4.32
N SER A 79 2.60 11.19 4.00
CA SER A 79 2.98 10.74 2.65
C SER A 79 2.31 9.43 2.26
N GLY A 80 2.20 8.47 3.18
CA GLY A 80 1.59 7.16 2.91
C GLY A 80 0.09 7.28 2.71
N LEU A 81 -0.58 8.12 3.51
CA LEU A 81 -2.00 8.43 3.31
C LEU A 81 -2.23 9.12 1.97
N GLN A 82 -1.37 10.06 1.56
CA GLN A 82 -1.49 10.72 0.25
C GLN A 82 -1.35 9.73 -0.92
N VAL A 83 -0.50 8.70 -0.81
CA VAL A 83 -0.38 7.64 -1.84
C VAL A 83 -1.67 6.82 -1.99
N ILE A 84 -2.49 6.74 -0.94
CA ILE A 84 -3.78 6.03 -0.97
C ILE A 84 -4.90 6.95 -1.49
N ASP A 85 -4.77 8.25 -1.25
CA ASP A 85 -5.74 9.28 -1.64
C ASP A 85 -5.64 9.67 -3.13
N ASP A 86 -4.43 9.70 -3.69
CA ASP A 86 -4.14 10.02 -5.11
C ASP A 86 -4.49 8.87 -6.08
#